data_AF-A0A6I3UW83-F1
#
_entry.id   AF-A0A6I3UW83-F1
#
_cell.length_a   1.000
_cell.length_b   1.000
_cell.length_c   1.000
_cell.angle_alpha   90.00
_cell.angle_beta   90.00
_cell.angle_gamma   90.00
#
_symmetry.space_group_name_H-M   'P 1'
#
loop_
_entity.id
_entity.type
_entity.pdbx_description
1 polymer ?
#
loop_
_entity_poly.entity_id
_entity_poly.type
_entity_poly.pdbx_seq_one_letter_code
_entity_poly.pdbx_strand_id
1 'polypeptide(L)'
;LLALPLAKQAQSVTLVDISEKMLEQARLKAEDQEIRNLQLLEQDLLANPLEQQFDLIVLSRVLHHMPDLDATLAMFHHHLR
;
A
#
# COMPACT_ATOMS: atom_id res chain seq x y z
N LEU A 1 -8.13 -0.18 8.79
CA LEU A 1 -7.37 -0.38 7.54
C LEU A 1 -7.81 0.69 6.55
N LEU A 2 -6.91 1.59 6.13
CA LEU A 2 -7.27 2.73 5.26
C LEU A 2 -7.60 2.31 3.82
N ALA A 3 -7.07 1.19 3.34
CA ALA A 3 -7.29 0.73 1.97
C ALA A 3 -8.77 0.45 1.64
N LEU A 4 -9.58 -0.01 2.60
CA LEU A 4 -11.00 -0.36 2.37
C LEU A 4 -11.88 0.86 2.04
N PRO A 5 -11.89 1.95 2.85
CA PRO A 5 -12.65 3.15 2.48
C PRO A 5 -12.09 3.85 1.22
N LEU A 6 -10.79 3.71 0.94
CA LEU A 6 -10.20 4.22 -0.31
C LEU A 6 -10.68 3.41 -1.53
N ALA A 7 -10.80 2.09 -1.41
CA ALA A 7 -11.28 1.22 -2.49
C ALA A 7 -12.71 1.54 -2.95
N LYS A 8 -13.52 2.16 -2.09
CA LYS A 8 -14.87 2.66 -2.43
C LYS A 8 -14.87 3.98 -3.22
N GLN A 9 -13.74 4.67 -3.27
CA GLN A 9 -13.60 6.01 -3.87
C GLN A 9 -12.60 6.05 -5.03
N ALA A 10 -11.70 5.08 -5.12
CA ALA A 10 -10.69 4.96 -6.16
C ALA A 10 -11.05 3.85 -7.16
N GLN A 11 -10.57 3.97 -8.39
CA GLN A 11 -10.74 2.93 -9.42
C GLN A 11 -10.03 1.63 -9.03
N SER A 12 -8.83 1.72 -8.48
CA SER A 12 -8.03 0.59 -8.00
C SER A 12 -7.19 1.00 -6.80
N VAL A 13 -6.96 0.07 -5.87
CA VAL A 13 -6.10 0.29 -4.71
C VAL A 13 -5.11 -0.85 -4.61
N THR A 14 -3.85 -0.53 -4.36
CA THR A 14 -2.82 -1.49 -3.96
C THR A 14 -2.45 -1.24 -2.50
N LEU A 15 -2.63 -2.26 -1.65
CA LEU A 15 -2.18 -2.26 -0.26
C LEU A 15 -0.90 -3.07 -0.15
N VAL A 16 0.14 -2.44 0.40
CA VAL A 16 1.45 -3.05 0.61
C VAL A 16 1.71 -3.16 2.12
N ASP A 17 2.15 -4.33 2.57
CA ASP A 17 2.59 -4.58 3.94
C ASP A 17 3.70 -5.65 3.91
N ILE A 18 4.61 -5.64 4.88
CA ILE A 18 5.64 -6.69 5.01
C ILE A 18 5.09 -7.95 5.69
N SER A 19 3.91 -7.88 6.29
CA SER A 19 3.31 -8.96 7.07
C SER A 19 2.16 -9.61 6.31
N GLU A 20 2.36 -10.84 5.84
CA GLU A 20 1.26 -11.61 5.23
C GLU A 20 0.06 -11.76 6.16
N LYS A 21 0.28 -11.87 7.48
CA LYS A 21 -0.81 -11.93 8.46
C LYS A 21 -1.69 -10.68 8.43
N MET A 22 -1.10 -9.51 8.22
CA MET A 22 -1.85 -8.25 8.09
C MET A 22 -2.63 -8.19 6.78
N LEU A 23 -2.04 -8.67 5.70
CA LEU A 23 -2.69 -8.75 4.39
C LEU A 23 -3.85 -9.75 4.39
N GLU A 24 -3.73 -10.87 5.09
CA GLU A 24 -4.83 -11.82 5.23
C GLU A 24 -6.03 -11.19 5.95
N GLN A 25 -5.79 -10.40 6.99
CA GLN A 25 -6.85 -9.63 7.64
C GLN A 25 -7.46 -8.56 6.72
N ALA A 26 -6.69 -7.99 5.80
CA ALA A 26 -7.19 -7.09 4.78
C ALA A 26 -8.09 -7.82 3.77
N ARG A 27 -7.68 -9.01 3.35
CA ARG A 27 -8.41 -9.87 2.40
C ARG A 27 -9.78 -10.24 2.93
N LEU A 28 -9.85 -10.79 4.16
CA LEU A 28 -11.12 -11.16 4.80
C LEU A 28 -12.09 -9.98 4.92
N LYS A 29 -11.57 -8.79 5.27
CA LYS A 29 -12.39 -7.57 5.39
C LYS A 29 -12.81 -6.99 4.04
N ALA A 30 -12.03 -7.21 2.99
CA ALA A 30 -12.39 -6.84 1.63
C ALA A 30 -13.48 -7.76 1.08
N GLU A 31 -13.35 -9.07 1.31
CA GLU A 31 -14.37 -10.07 0.95
C GLU A 31 -15.71 -9.81 1.63
N ASP A 32 -15.71 -9.57 2.95
CA ASP A 32 -16.91 -9.22 3.74
C ASP A 32 -17.62 -7.95 3.22
N GLN A 33 -16.88 -7.03 2.60
CA GLN A 33 -17.41 -5.78 2.05
C GLN A 33 -17.55 -5.80 0.52
N GLU A 34 -17.39 -6.96 -0.12
CA GLU A 34 -17.46 -7.15 -1.56
C GLU A 34 -16.51 -6.24 -2.37
N ILE A 35 -15.37 -5.85 -1.78
CA ILE A 35 -14.35 -5.03 -2.43
C ILE A 35 -13.53 -5.90 -3.38
N ARG A 36 -13.58 -5.61 -4.69
CA ARG A 36 -12.92 -6.39 -5.75
C ARG A 36 -11.73 -5.70 -6.41
N ASN A 37 -11.54 -4.40 -6.15
CA ASN A 37 -10.50 -3.57 -6.75
C ASN A 37 -9.29 -3.34 -5.83
N LEU A 38 -9.07 -4.24 -4.86
CA LEU A 38 -7.96 -4.20 -3.92
C LEU A 38 -6.92 -5.26 -4.27
N GLN A 39 -5.73 -4.83 -4.66
CA GLN A 39 -4.55 -5.68 -4.78
C GLN A 39 -3.77 -5.67 -3.46
N LEU A 40 -3.33 -6.84 -3.02
CA LEU A 40 -2.51 -7.00 -1.81
C LEU A 40 -1.11 -7.43 -2.22
N LEU A 41 -0.07 -6.74 -1.72
CA LEU A 41 1.33 -7.06 -1.97
C LEU A 41 2.08 -7.25 -0.65
N GLU A 42 2.59 -8.45 -0.42
CA GLU A 42 3.56 -8.72 0.65
C GLU A 42 4.94 -8.29 0.19
N GLN A 43 5.42 -7.14 0.68
CA GLN A 43 6.64 -6.55 0.13
C GLN A 43 7.36 -5.66 1.14
N ASP A 44 8.66 -5.91 1.31
CA ASP A 44 9.58 -4.94 1.90
C ASP A 44 10.04 -3.97 0.82
N LEU A 45 9.58 -2.72 0.93
CA LEU A 45 9.85 -1.65 -0.04
C LEU A 45 11.34 -1.25 -0.10
N LEU A 46 12.15 -1.59 0.90
CA LEU A 46 13.60 -1.35 0.87
C LEU A 46 14.34 -2.42 0.06
N ALA A 47 13.84 -3.66 0.06
CA ALA A 47 14.44 -4.78 -0.66
C ALA A 47 13.87 -4.94 -2.08
N ASN A 48 12.58 -4.66 -2.23
CA ASN A 48 11.85 -4.78 -3.48
C ASN A 48 11.01 -3.50 -3.68
N PRO A 49 11.41 -2.55 -4.54
CA PRO A 49 10.65 -1.34 -4.79
C PRO A 49 9.40 -1.61 -5.63
N LEU A 50 8.50 -0.61 -5.72
CA LEU A 50 7.27 -0.76 -6.51
C LEU A 50 7.60 -0.76 -8.02
N GLU A 51 6.82 -1.47 -8.82
CA GLU A 51 7.03 -1.53 -10.28
C GLU A 51 6.05 -0.62 -11.06
N GLN A 52 5.16 0.07 -10.36
CA GLN A 52 4.08 0.86 -10.97
C GLN A 52 4.02 2.27 -10.38
N GLN A 53 3.40 3.18 -11.14
CA GLN A 53 3.11 4.55 -10.69
C GLN A 53 1.64 4.70 -10.30
N PHE A 54 1.38 5.60 -9.36
CA PHE A 54 0.08 5.83 -8.74
C PHE A 54 -0.30 7.31 -8.78
N ASP A 55 -1.60 7.60 -8.85
CA ASP A 55 -2.12 8.97 -8.78
C ASP A 55 -2.13 9.50 -7.33
N LEU A 56 -2.10 8.60 -6.34
CA LEU A 56 -2.07 8.92 -4.91
C LEU A 56 -1.31 7.83 -4.14
N ILE A 57 -0.40 8.25 -3.26
CA ILE A 57 0.28 7.38 -2.29
C ILE A 57 -0.09 7.83 -0.87
N VAL A 58 -0.59 6.91 -0.06
CA VAL A 58 -0.91 7.16 1.36
C VAL A 58 0.00 6.32 2.24
N LEU A 59 0.86 6.99 3.01
CA LEU A 59 1.75 6.33 3.97
C LEU A 59 1.13 6.37 5.36
N SER A 60 0.79 5.22 5.91
CA SER A 60 0.21 5.10 7.25
C SER A 60 1.16 4.37 8.18
N ARG A 61 1.84 5.10 9.08
CA ARG A 61 2.78 4.53 10.06
C ARG A 61 3.96 3.79 9.41
N VAL A 62 4.38 4.22 8.22
CA VAL A 62 5.52 3.62 7.48
C VAL A 62 6.82 4.37 7.77
N LEU A 63 6.79 5.70 7.74
CA LEU A 63 8.00 6.53 7.74
C LEU A 63 8.89 6.37 8.99
N HIS A 64 8.34 6.03 10.15
CA HIS A 64 9.12 5.87 11.38
C HIS A 64 9.93 4.55 11.44
N HIS A 65 9.73 3.66 10.48
CA HIS A 65 10.54 2.44 10.32
C HIS A 65 11.65 2.60 9.27
N MET A 66 11.64 3.71 8.52
CA MET A 66 12.55 3.91 7.40
C MET A 66 13.88 4.50 7.89
N PRO A 67 15.02 3.97 7.43
CA PRO A 67 16.34 4.39 7.92
C PRO A 67 16.75 5.77 7.44
N ASP A 68 16.29 6.17 6.24
CA ASP A 68 16.57 7.46 5.61
C ASP A 68 15.25 8.04 5.08
N LEU A 69 14.81 9.14 5.68
CA LEU A 69 13.56 9.79 5.35
C LEU A 69 13.59 10.41 3.94
N ASP A 70 14.67 11.08 3.58
CA ASP A 70 14.77 11.80 2.31
C ASP A 70 14.83 10.82 1.14
N ALA A 71 15.62 9.74 1.27
CA ALA A 71 15.66 8.67 0.29
C ALA A 71 14.30 7.96 0.15
N THR A 72 13.59 7.77 1.27
CA THR A 72 12.24 7.17 1.27
C THR A 72 11.24 8.05 0.54
N LEU A 73 11.22 9.36 0.81
CA LEU A 73 10.31 10.29 0.14
C LEU A 73 10.63 10.40 -1.36
N ALA A 74 11.91 10.40 -1.73
CA ALA A 74 12.33 10.38 -3.14
C ALA A 74 11.86 9.10 -3.85
N MET A 75 11.97 7.93 -3.19
CA MET A 75 11.46 6.67 -3.72
C MET A 75 9.95 6.73 -3.95
N PHE A 76 9.15 7.18 -2.97
CA PHE A 76 7.70 7.30 -3.18
C PHE A 76 7.34 8.34 -4.24
N HIS A 77 8.07 9.45 -4.32
CA HIS A 77 7.87 10.47 -5.35
C HIS A 77 8.13 9.91 -6.76
N HIS A 78 9.11 9.01 -6.93
CA HIS A 78 9.36 8.33 -8.21
C HIS A 78 8.18 7.45 -8.67
N HIS A 79 7.36 6.98 -7.72
CA HIS A 79 6.16 6.19 -7.99
C HIS A 79 4.87 7.04 -8.06
N LEU A 80 4.95 8.36 -8.03
CA LEU A 80 3.83 9.25 -8.33
C LEU A 80 3.82 9.61 -9.82
N ARG A 81 2.63 9.71 -10.41
CA ARG A 81 2.44 10.20 -11.79
C ARG A 81 2.51 11.72 -11.88
#